data_AF-V4P4G2-F1
#
_entry.id   AF-V4P4G2-F1
#
_cell.length_a   1.000
_cell.length_b   1.000
_cell.length_c   1.000
_cell.angle_alpha   90.00
_cell.angle_beta   90.00
_cell.angle_gamma   90.00
#
_symmetry.space_group_name_H-M   'P 1'
#
loop_
_entity.id
_entity.type
_entity.pdbx_description
1 polymer ?
#
loop_
_entity_poly.entity_id
_entity_poly.type
_entity_poly.pdbx_seq_one_letter_code
_entity_poly.pdbx_strand_id
1 'polypeptide(L)'
;MSQMANLFKTCAALVALPLAFGAAQATPAIPGSDAGVAEQCLKTAESRLAPADLLQRLDDFRDSLSGDKRAKLDQALPRAADGGIARCSATDTSRASCENGAYLKALKVTGLLPDFATTICPVQTH
;
A
#
# COMPACT_ATOMS: atom_id res chain seq x y z
N MET A 1 53.38 38.08 -22.61
CA MET A 1 52.47 36.99 -22.98
C MET A 1 51.04 37.45 -22.68
N SER A 2 50.26 37.50 -23.75
CA SER A 2 48.83 37.80 -23.99
C SER A 2 47.88 38.29 -22.88
N GLN A 3 47.23 39.42 -23.21
CA GLN A 3 45.85 39.80 -22.87
C GLN A 3 44.85 38.77 -23.41
N MET A 4 43.67 38.61 -22.76
CA MET A 4 42.37 38.49 -23.46
C MET A 4 41.21 38.84 -22.51
N ALA A 5 40.53 39.93 -22.85
CA ALA A 5 39.16 40.23 -22.47
C ALA A 5 38.20 39.60 -23.49
N ASN A 6 36.96 39.25 -23.08
CA ASN A 6 35.71 39.18 -23.86
C ASN A 6 34.61 38.67 -22.90
N LEU A 7 33.61 39.44 -22.47
CA LEU A 7 32.54 40.12 -23.22
C LEU A 7 31.75 39.13 -24.10
N PHE A 8 30.57 38.69 -23.67
CA PHE A 8 29.35 38.67 -24.50
C PHE A 8 28.11 38.41 -23.65
N LYS A 9 27.08 39.16 -23.99
CA LYS A 9 25.82 39.44 -23.30
C LYS A 9 24.72 39.13 -24.32
N THR A 10 23.76 38.26 -24.00
CA THR A 10 22.44 38.14 -24.67
C THR A 10 21.60 37.12 -23.88
N CYS A 11 20.55 37.51 -23.15
CA CYS A 11 19.18 37.84 -23.59
C CYS A 11 18.49 36.72 -24.39
N ALA A 12 17.63 35.96 -23.72
CA ALA A 12 16.47 35.32 -24.34
C ALA A 12 15.36 35.18 -23.28
N ALA A 13 14.40 36.10 -23.32
CA ALA A 13 13.15 36.03 -22.58
C ALA A 13 12.28 34.93 -23.19
N LEU A 14 11.85 33.97 -22.36
CA LEU A 14 10.85 32.98 -22.73
C LEU A 14 9.50 33.42 -22.19
N VAL A 15 8.63 33.75 -23.15
CA VAL A 15 7.22 34.09 -22.98
C VAL A 15 6.49 32.87 -22.41
N ALA A 16 5.98 32.97 -21.19
CA ALA A 16 5.11 31.95 -20.61
C ALA A 16 3.64 32.30 -20.90
N LEU A 17 3.00 31.49 -21.73
CA LEU A 17 1.55 31.51 -21.96
C LEU A 17 0.81 31.22 -20.64
N PRO A 18 -0.29 31.94 -20.31
CA PRO A 18 -1.17 31.54 -19.24
C PRO A 18 -2.01 30.34 -19.69
N LEU A 19 -1.59 29.14 -19.27
CA LEU A 19 -2.44 27.95 -19.31
C LEU A 19 -3.63 28.19 -18.38
N ALA A 20 -4.82 28.28 -18.96
CA ALA A 20 -6.08 28.23 -18.23
C ALA A 20 -6.16 26.90 -17.48
N PHE A 21 -5.95 26.96 -16.16
CA PHE A 21 -6.27 25.86 -15.27
C PHE A 21 -7.80 25.71 -15.23
N GLY A 22 -8.32 24.79 -16.04
CA GLY A 22 -9.63 24.22 -15.78
C GLY A 22 -9.59 23.59 -14.39
N ALA A 23 -10.33 24.18 -13.46
CA ALA A 23 -10.57 23.61 -12.14
C ALA A 23 -11.41 22.34 -12.35
N ALA A 24 -10.73 21.21 -12.58
CA ALA A 24 -11.30 19.91 -12.29
C ALA A 24 -11.66 19.96 -10.81
N GLN A 25 -12.97 19.97 -10.54
CA GLN A 25 -13.51 19.89 -9.20
C GLN A 25 -13.05 18.55 -8.63
N ALA A 26 -11.94 18.57 -7.89
CA ALA A 26 -11.53 17.47 -7.05
C ALA A 26 -12.63 17.36 -5.99
N THR A 27 -13.60 16.48 -6.22
CA THR A 27 -14.50 16.03 -5.18
C THR A 27 -13.63 15.61 -4.01
N PRO A 28 -13.77 16.19 -2.81
CA PRO A 28 -13.01 15.75 -1.66
C PRO A 28 -13.39 14.29 -1.42
N ALA A 29 -12.46 13.37 -1.69
CA ALA A 29 -12.57 12.00 -1.22
C ALA A 29 -12.68 12.11 0.30
N ILE A 30 -13.87 11.81 0.85
CA ILE A 30 -14.07 11.77 2.30
C ILE A 30 -13.10 10.69 2.81
N PRO A 31 -12.01 11.07 3.50
CA PRO A 31 -11.03 10.11 3.99
C PRO A 31 -11.67 9.42 5.18
N GLY A 32 -12.37 8.32 4.94
CA GLY A 32 -13.05 7.57 5.99
C GLY A 32 -14.05 6.53 5.51
N SER A 33 -14.68 6.74 4.36
CA SER A 33 -15.71 5.82 3.86
C SER A 33 -15.11 4.54 3.29
N ASP A 34 -14.05 4.65 2.48
CA ASP A 34 -13.47 3.48 1.80
C ASP A 34 -12.67 2.58 2.75
N ALA A 35 -12.00 3.16 3.74
CA ALA A 35 -11.26 2.42 4.76
C ALA A 35 -12.22 1.63 5.68
N GLY A 36 -13.33 2.23 6.09
CA GLY A 36 -14.34 1.55 6.90
C GLY A 36 -15.05 0.41 6.16
N VAL A 37 -15.31 0.58 4.87
CA VAL A 37 -15.87 -0.48 4.01
C VAL A 37 -14.87 -1.62 3.82
N ALA A 38 -13.59 -1.32 3.62
CA ALA A 38 -12.52 -2.32 3.52
C ALA A 38 -12.39 -3.15 4.81
N GLU A 39 -12.36 -2.51 5.99
CA GLU A 39 -12.29 -3.21 7.28
C GLU A 39 -13.54 -4.08 7.53
N GLN A 40 -14.74 -3.59 7.21
CA GLN A 40 -15.97 -4.37 7.35
C GLN A 40 -15.99 -5.60 6.43
N CYS A 41 -15.51 -5.44 5.20
CA CYS A 41 -15.45 -6.56 4.26
C CYS A 41 -14.40 -7.58 4.70
N LEU A 42 -13.20 -7.15 5.13
CA LEU A 42 -12.18 -8.06 5.64
C LEU A 42 -12.67 -8.86 6.84
N LYS A 43 -13.37 -8.21 7.79
CA LYS A 43 -13.99 -8.90 8.92
C LYS A 43 -14.99 -9.97 8.48
N THR A 44 -15.74 -9.70 7.40
CA THR A 44 -16.65 -10.69 6.81
C THR A 44 -15.87 -11.83 6.14
N ALA A 45 -14.80 -11.52 5.41
CA ALA A 45 -13.95 -12.50 4.75
C ALA A 45 -13.24 -13.41 5.75
N GLU A 46 -12.73 -12.87 6.86
CA GLU A 46 -12.12 -13.62 7.96
C GLU A 46 -13.09 -14.65 8.57
N SER A 47 -14.41 -14.38 8.54
CA SER A 47 -15.42 -15.34 9.02
C SER A 47 -15.85 -16.40 8.00
N ARG A 48 -15.53 -16.20 6.70
CA ARG A 48 -15.98 -17.06 5.59
C ARG A 48 -14.86 -17.91 5.00
N LEU A 49 -13.61 -17.44 5.09
CA LEU A 49 -12.43 -18.14 4.60
C LEU A 49 -11.86 -19.02 5.70
N ALA A 50 -11.38 -20.21 5.34
CA ALA A 50 -10.54 -20.96 6.26
C ALA A 50 -9.25 -20.16 6.53
N PRO A 51 -8.66 -20.25 7.74
CA PRO A 51 -7.45 -19.50 8.06
C PRO A 51 -6.30 -19.72 7.07
N ALA A 52 -6.11 -20.95 6.58
CA ALA A 52 -5.11 -21.26 5.56
C ALA A 52 -5.40 -20.60 4.21
N ASP A 53 -6.66 -20.50 3.79
CA ASP A 53 -7.03 -19.84 2.53
C ASP A 53 -6.79 -18.34 2.59
N LEU A 54 -7.10 -17.72 3.73
CA LEU A 54 -6.80 -16.31 3.96
C LEU A 54 -5.28 -16.05 3.96
N LEU A 55 -4.51 -16.94 4.59
CA LEU A 55 -3.05 -16.83 4.61
C LEU A 55 -2.46 -16.92 3.20
N GLN A 56 -2.94 -17.88 2.40
CA GLN A 56 -2.52 -18.02 1.01
C GLN A 56 -2.80 -16.73 0.21
N ARG A 57 -3.99 -16.14 0.37
CA ARG A 57 -4.33 -14.86 -0.29
C ARG A 57 -3.43 -13.71 0.15
N LEU A 58 -3.02 -13.68 1.41
CA LEU A 58 -2.07 -12.67 1.93
C LEU A 58 -0.67 -12.85 1.34
N ASP A 59 -0.20 -14.09 1.23
CA ASP A 59 1.07 -14.41 0.57
C ASP A 59 1.03 -14.07 -0.93
N ASP A 60 -0.04 -14.43 -1.64
CA ASP A 60 -0.24 -14.09 -3.05
C ASP A 60 -0.27 -12.57 -3.26
N PHE A 61 -0.96 -11.84 -2.37
CA PHE A 61 -0.95 -10.38 -2.38
C PHE A 61 0.47 -9.83 -2.19
N ARG A 62 1.21 -10.30 -1.18
CA ARG A 62 2.60 -9.88 -0.95
C ARG A 62 3.47 -10.12 -2.18
N ASP A 63 3.32 -11.25 -2.85
CA ASP A 63 4.10 -11.61 -4.02
C ASP A 63 3.73 -10.78 -5.26
N SER A 64 2.49 -10.26 -5.33
CA SER A 64 2.06 -9.34 -6.38
C SER A 64 2.57 -7.90 -6.20
N LEU A 65 3.06 -7.53 -5.02
CA LEU A 65 3.51 -6.17 -4.74
C LEU A 65 4.80 -5.82 -5.50
N SER A 66 4.92 -4.55 -5.90
CA SER A 66 6.18 -4.00 -6.39
C SER A 66 7.28 -4.07 -5.33
N GLY A 67 8.55 -4.10 -5.74
CA GLY A 67 9.70 -4.28 -4.84
C GLY A 67 9.68 -3.37 -3.60
N ASP A 68 9.38 -2.08 -3.78
CA ASP A 68 9.33 -1.12 -2.66
C ASP A 68 8.17 -1.38 -1.69
N LYS A 69 6.96 -1.66 -2.22
CA LYS A 69 5.79 -1.99 -1.39
C LYS A 69 6.00 -3.31 -0.65
N ARG A 70 6.56 -4.31 -1.34
CA ARG A 70 6.91 -5.61 -0.76
C ARG A 70 7.93 -5.47 0.35
N ALA A 71 9.03 -4.74 0.11
CA ALA A 71 10.07 -4.50 1.11
C ALA A 71 9.51 -3.80 2.35
N LYS A 72 8.65 -2.79 2.17
CA LYS A 72 7.97 -2.09 3.28
C LYS A 72 7.09 -3.03 4.09
N LEU A 73 6.34 -3.91 3.43
CA LEU A 73 5.53 -4.94 4.10
C LEU A 73 6.41 -5.95 4.84
N ASP A 74 7.44 -6.47 4.20
CA ASP A 74 8.37 -7.45 4.78
C ASP A 74 9.11 -6.90 6.00
N GLN A 75 9.41 -5.60 6.03
CA GLN A 75 10.01 -4.92 7.18
C GLN A 75 9.01 -4.74 8.34
N ALA A 76 7.72 -4.59 8.04
CA ALA A 76 6.66 -4.47 9.04
C ALA A 76 6.23 -5.83 9.63
N LEU A 77 6.56 -6.94 8.96
CA LEU A 77 6.24 -8.29 9.40
C LEU A 77 7.21 -8.79 10.49
N PRO A 78 6.73 -9.19 11.67
CA PRO A 78 7.59 -9.68 12.75
C PRO A 78 8.11 -11.08 12.45
N ARG A 79 9.37 -11.20 12.02
CA ARG A 79 9.97 -12.52 11.71
C ARG A 79 10.19 -13.38 12.96
N ALA A 80 9.76 -14.64 12.88
CA ALA A 80 10.08 -15.67 13.85
C ALA A 80 11.47 -16.29 13.57
N ALA A 81 12.05 -16.93 14.59
CA ALA A 81 13.38 -17.52 14.51
C ALA A 81 13.44 -18.74 13.56
N ASP A 82 12.30 -19.37 13.29
CA ASP A 82 12.14 -20.47 12.34
C ASP A 82 11.91 -19.99 10.89
N GLY A 83 11.92 -18.67 10.65
CA GLY A 83 11.63 -18.07 9.35
C GLY A 83 10.16 -17.74 9.11
N GLY A 84 9.26 -18.00 10.07
CA GLY A 84 7.85 -17.63 9.99
C GLY A 84 7.58 -16.11 10.09
N ILE A 85 6.34 -15.70 9.78
CA ILE A 85 5.90 -14.30 9.70
C ILE A 85 5.39 -13.76 11.05
N ALA A 86 5.26 -14.64 12.05
CA ALA A 86 4.91 -14.29 13.40
C ALA A 86 5.47 -15.30 14.40
N ARG A 87 5.80 -14.84 15.61
CA ARG A 87 6.08 -15.73 16.75
C ARG A 87 4.75 -16.25 17.31
N CYS A 88 4.16 -17.21 16.60
CA CYS A 88 2.93 -17.84 17.03
C CYS A 88 3.19 -18.67 18.28
N SER A 89 2.39 -18.40 19.30
CA SER A 89 2.40 -19.09 20.57
C SER A 89 1.55 -20.36 20.50
N ALA A 90 1.73 -21.28 21.45
CA ALA A 90 0.88 -22.46 21.56
C ALA A 90 -0.59 -22.14 21.92
N THR A 91 -0.88 -20.91 22.36
CA THR A 91 -2.26 -20.44 22.63
C THR A 91 -3.00 -19.97 21.39
N ASP A 92 -2.31 -19.85 20.25
CA ASP A 92 -2.96 -19.55 18.97
C ASP A 92 -3.71 -20.80 18.48
N THR A 93 -5.00 -20.64 18.16
CA THR A 93 -5.87 -21.74 17.71
C THR A 93 -5.39 -22.42 16.43
N SER A 94 -4.62 -21.69 15.61
CA SER A 94 -3.81 -22.27 14.53
C SER A 94 -2.66 -21.34 14.17
N ARG A 95 -1.56 -21.90 13.64
CA ARG A 95 -0.44 -21.13 13.08
C ARG A 95 -0.91 -20.15 12.00
N ALA A 96 -1.80 -20.59 11.11
CA ALA A 96 -2.34 -19.76 10.04
C ALA A 96 -3.15 -18.56 10.57
N SER A 97 -3.98 -18.76 11.60
CA SER A 97 -4.73 -17.67 12.24
C SER A 97 -3.82 -16.61 12.86
N CYS A 98 -2.73 -17.04 13.49
CA CYS A 98 -1.74 -16.12 14.03
C CYS A 98 -0.99 -15.35 12.93
N GLU A 99 -0.54 -16.04 11.88
CA GLU A 99 0.15 -15.41 10.75
C GLU A 99 -0.78 -14.43 9.99
N ASN A 100 -2.06 -14.76 9.83
CA ASN A 100 -3.08 -13.84 9.31
C ASN A 100 -3.14 -12.54 10.13
N GLY A 101 -3.19 -12.66 11.46
CA GLY A 101 -3.22 -11.50 12.35
C GLY A 101 -1.98 -10.61 12.21
N ALA A 102 -0.80 -11.21 12.07
CA ALA A 102 0.44 -10.46 11.84
C ALA A 102 0.45 -9.73 10.50
N TYR A 103 -0.02 -10.40 9.44
CA TYR A 103 -0.18 -9.81 8.12
C TYR A 103 -1.16 -8.64 8.11
N LEU A 104 -2.38 -8.83 8.61
CA LEU A 104 -3.40 -7.79 8.61
C LEU A 104 -2.95 -6.56 9.41
N LYS A 105 -2.24 -6.78 10.53
CA LYS A 105 -1.62 -5.69 11.29
C LYS A 105 -0.55 -4.95 10.48
N ALA A 106 0.34 -5.67 9.80
CA ALA A 106 1.38 -5.06 8.97
C ALA A 106 0.80 -4.30 7.78
N LEU A 107 -0.22 -4.85 7.10
CA LEU A 107 -0.96 -4.17 6.04
C LEU A 107 -1.60 -2.86 6.52
N LYS A 108 -2.17 -2.85 7.73
CA LYS A 108 -2.72 -1.64 8.34
C LYS A 108 -1.65 -0.57 8.61
N VAL A 109 -0.52 -0.95 9.19
CA VAL A 109 0.60 -0.02 9.50
C VAL A 109 1.26 0.53 8.23
N THR A 110 1.36 -0.29 7.18
CA THR A 110 2.00 0.10 5.91
C THR A 110 1.09 0.90 4.98
N GLY A 111 -0.22 0.91 5.25
CA GLY A 111 -1.24 1.53 4.42
C GLY A 111 -1.71 0.67 3.24
N LEU A 112 -1.36 -0.61 3.22
CA LEU A 112 -1.69 -1.56 2.15
C LEU A 112 -3.00 -2.33 2.39
N LEU A 113 -3.63 -2.17 3.55
CA LEU A 113 -4.89 -2.84 3.88
C LEU A 113 -6.03 -2.55 2.87
N PRO A 114 -6.23 -1.30 2.39
CA PRO A 114 -7.26 -1.04 1.38
C PRO A 114 -6.96 -1.73 0.05
N ASP A 115 -5.71 -1.69 -0.41
CA ASP A 115 -5.26 -2.37 -1.64
C ASP A 115 -5.54 -3.88 -1.54
N PHE A 116 -5.18 -4.51 -0.42
CA PHE A 116 -5.48 -5.92 -0.18
C PHE A 116 -6.99 -6.18 -0.16
N ALA A 117 -7.78 -5.34 0.51
CA ALA A 117 -9.23 -5.50 0.58
C ALA A 117 -9.86 -5.53 -0.82
N THR A 118 -9.38 -4.74 -1.79
CA THR A 118 -9.90 -4.80 -3.18
C THR A 118 -9.73 -6.16 -3.86
N THR A 119 -8.79 -7.00 -3.40
CA THR A 119 -8.56 -8.34 -3.96
C THR A 119 -9.53 -9.40 -3.44
N ILE A 120 -10.20 -9.12 -2.32
CA ILE A 120 -11.15 -10.04 -1.65
C ILE A 120 -12.57 -9.51 -1.76
N CYS A 121 -12.71 -8.20 -1.71
CA CYS A 121 -13.94 -7.45 -1.69
C CYS A 121 -14.17 -6.93 -3.11
N PRO A 122 -14.94 -7.62 -3.96
CA PRO A 122 -15.34 -7.02 -5.21
C PRO A 122 -16.03 -5.70 -4.89
N VAL A 123 -15.54 -4.61 -5.49
CA VAL A 123 -16.19 -3.30 -5.40
C VAL A 123 -17.59 -3.54 -5.92
N GLN A 124 -18.60 -3.50 -5.04
CA GLN A 124 -19.98 -3.56 -5.48
C GLN A 124 -20.25 -2.23 -6.19
N THR A 125 -19.98 -2.20 -7.49
CA THR A 125 -20.51 -1.17 -8.39
C THR A 125 -22.02 -1.30 -8.33
N HIS A 126 -22.65 -0.41 -7.55
CA HIS A 126 -24.09 -0.17 -7.58
C HIS A 126 -24.50 0.47 -8.90
#